data_AF-A0A9D7XS60-F1
#
_entry.id   AF-A0A9D7XS60-F1
#
_cell.length_a   1.000
_cell.length_b   1.000
_cell.length_c   1.000
_cell.angle_alpha   90.00
_cell.angle_beta   90.00
_cell.angle_gamma   90.00
#
_symmetry.space_group_name_H-M   'P 1'
#
loop_
_entity.id
_entity.type
_entity.pdbx_description
1 polymer ?
#
loop_
_entity_poly.entity_id
_entity_poly.type
_entity_poly.pdbx_seq_one_letter_code
_entity_poly.pdbx_strand_id
1 'polypeptide(L)'
;MAVVLFAVRYMQWQRAERARESTLVLDAFANRDGKREAERELAGGKLVVVLCGLPTDWFHEYCQIMRTRYEIEVRVIAGCMLTAPIRNYASSYNEVMEKRIRALYGDDVFEKVEAEAKVLFEQHGTEKPAN
;
A
#
# COMPACT_ATOMS: atom_id res chain seq x y z
N MET A 1 30.83 3.32 37.65
CA MET A 1 30.88 2.56 36.37
C MET A 1 29.69 1.61 36.14
N ALA A 2 28.63 1.57 36.97
CA ALA A 2 27.50 0.64 36.79
C ALA A 2 26.39 1.15 35.83
N VAL A 3 26.20 2.48 35.75
CA VAL A 3 25.11 3.08 34.94
C VAL A 3 25.34 2.91 33.43
N VAL A 4 26.59 2.98 32.97
CA VAL A 4 26.94 2.79 31.55
C VAL A 4 26.67 1.34 31.11
N LEU A 5 26.99 0.36 31.96
CA LEU A 5 26.70 -1.05 31.69
C LEU A 5 25.20 -1.33 31.68
N PHE A 6 24.42 -0.66 32.54
CA PHE A 6 22.96 -0.77 32.55
C PHE A 6 22.35 -0.16 31.28
N ALA A 7 22.84 1.00 30.82
CA ALA A 7 22.38 1.65 29.59
C ALA A 7 22.75 0.84 28.33
N VAL A 8 23.97 0.27 28.27
CA VAL A 8 24.40 -0.60 27.17
C VAL A 8 23.60 -1.90 27.16
N ARG A 9 23.39 -2.52 28.32
CA ARG A 9 22.55 -3.72 28.44
C ARG A 9 21.09 -3.44 28.12
N TYR A 10 20.57 -2.28 28.51
CA TYR A 10 19.21 -1.82 28.19
C TYR A 10 19.05 -1.53 26.69
N MET A 11 20.03 -0.89 26.04
CA MET A 11 20.04 -0.68 24.59
C MET A 11 20.19 -1.97 23.80
N GLN A 12 21.02 -2.91 24.27
CA GLN A 12 21.15 -4.24 23.66
C GLN A 12 19.89 -5.08 23.86
N TRP A 13 19.26 -4.99 25.03
CA TRP A 13 17.96 -5.60 25.31
C TRP A 13 16.86 -4.99 24.42
N GLN A 14 16.76 -3.67 24.29
CA GLN A 14 15.82 -3.01 23.38
C GLN A 14 16.05 -3.38 21.90
N ARG A 15 17.30 -3.52 21.47
CA ARG A 15 17.63 -3.98 20.10
C ARG A 15 17.26 -5.45 19.88
N ALA A 16 17.48 -6.29 20.87
CA ALA A 16 17.09 -7.70 20.83
C ALA A 16 15.57 -7.88 20.87
N GLU A 17 14.85 -7.07 21.65
CA GLU A 17 13.39 -7.08 21.71
C GLU A 17 12.77 -6.55 20.41
N ARG A 18 13.29 -5.46 19.82
CA ARG A 18 12.87 -5.01 18.47
C ARG A 18 13.19 -6.02 17.38
N ALA A 19 14.35 -6.67 17.44
CA ALA A 19 14.70 -7.74 16.51
C ALA A 19 13.81 -8.97 16.71
N ARG A 20 13.39 -9.28 17.94
CA ARG A 20 12.44 -10.36 18.24
C ARG A 20 11.02 -10.02 17.83
N GLU A 21 10.52 -8.82 18.10
CA GLU A 21 9.22 -8.34 17.61
C GLU A 21 9.18 -8.28 16.08
N SER A 22 10.28 -7.87 15.44
CA SER A 22 10.42 -7.90 13.97
C SER A 22 10.56 -9.31 13.38
N THR A 23 10.92 -10.30 14.20
CA THR A 23 11.05 -11.72 13.80
C THR A 23 9.78 -12.51 14.13
N LEU A 24 9.00 -12.10 15.13
CA LEU A 24 7.79 -12.77 15.61
C LEU A 24 6.53 -12.40 14.84
N VAL A 25 6.49 -11.24 14.19
CA VAL A 25 5.69 -11.13 12.96
C VAL A 25 6.53 -11.77 11.88
N LEU A 26 6.33 -13.07 11.64
CA LEU A 26 6.66 -13.68 10.35
C LEU A 26 6.18 -12.70 9.29
N ASP A 27 7.10 -11.96 8.67
CA ASP A 27 6.73 -10.98 7.66
C ASP A 27 6.03 -11.78 6.56
N ALA A 28 4.70 -11.70 6.53
CA ALA A 28 3.87 -12.57 5.72
C ALA A 28 4.20 -12.43 4.23
N PHE A 29 4.94 -11.39 3.86
CA PHE A 29 5.40 -11.10 2.52
C PHE A 29 6.84 -11.59 2.24
N ALA A 30 7.61 -12.01 3.25
CA ALA A 30 9.00 -12.48 3.09
C ALA A 30 9.16 -13.60 2.05
N ASN A 31 8.17 -14.49 1.97
CA ASN A 31 8.18 -15.62 1.05
C ASN A 31 7.13 -15.48 -0.08
N ARG A 32 6.53 -14.31 -0.24
CA ARG A 32 5.54 -14.07 -1.29
C ARG A 32 6.19 -13.49 -2.54
N ASP A 33 5.74 -13.98 -3.68
CA ASP A 33 6.17 -13.51 -4.99
C ASP A 33 5.07 -12.62 -5.58
N GLY A 34 5.26 -11.31 -5.48
CA GLY A 34 4.29 -10.32 -5.93
C GLY A 34 3.99 -10.44 -7.43
N LYS A 35 5.01 -10.68 -8.25
CA LYS A 35 4.86 -10.86 -9.69
C LYS A 35 4.00 -12.07 -10.02
N ARG A 36 4.32 -13.23 -9.45
CA ARG A 36 3.59 -14.48 -9.70
C ARG A 36 2.13 -14.39 -9.24
N GLU A 37 1.88 -13.73 -8.11
CA GLU A 37 0.52 -13.53 -7.62
C GLU A 37 -0.28 -12.56 -8.49
N ALA A 38 0.36 -11.49 -8.99
CA ALA A 38 -0.26 -10.57 -9.93
C ALA A 38 -0.62 -11.28 -11.24
N GLU A 39 0.29 -12.07 -11.81
CA GLU A 39 0.03 -12.87 -13.02
C GLU A 39 -1.15 -13.84 -12.84
N ARG A 40 -1.27 -14.46 -11.65
CA ARG A 40 -2.40 -15.34 -11.32
C ARG A 40 -3.72 -14.59 -11.26
N GLU A 41 -3.77 -13.43 -10.59
CA GLU A 41 -4.99 -12.62 -10.52
C GLU A 41 -5.38 -12.06 -11.90
N LEU A 42 -4.39 -11.62 -12.68
CA LEU A 42 -4.59 -11.16 -14.04
C LEU A 42 -5.14 -12.27 -14.95
N ALA A 43 -4.60 -13.49 -14.85
CA ALA A 43 -5.13 -14.65 -15.58
C ALA A 43 -6.59 -14.99 -15.18
N GLY A 44 -6.98 -14.66 -13.95
CA GLY A 44 -8.36 -14.72 -13.47
C GLY A 44 -9.24 -13.54 -13.88
N GLY A 45 -8.72 -12.61 -14.70
CA GLY A 45 -9.45 -11.43 -15.18
C GLY A 45 -9.58 -10.30 -14.15
N LYS A 46 -8.83 -10.33 -13.05
CA LYS A 46 -8.87 -9.29 -12.03
C LYS A 46 -7.80 -8.24 -12.28
N LEU A 47 -8.19 -6.98 -12.18
CA LEU A 47 -7.28 -5.85 -12.14
C LEU A 47 -7.22 -5.33 -10.71
N VAL A 48 -6.04 -5.41 -10.10
CA VAL A 48 -5.84 -5.01 -8.71
C VAL A 48 -4.61 -4.12 -8.60
N VAL A 49 -4.71 -3.03 -7.87
CA VAL A 49 -3.58 -2.19 -7.48
C VAL A 49 -3.37 -2.35 -5.99
N VAL A 50 -2.14 -2.72 -5.58
CA VAL A 50 -1.79 -2.78 -4.16
C VAL A 50 -1.16 -1.47 -3.72
N LEU A 51 -1.60 -0.97 -2.58
CA LEU A 51 -1.10 0.29 -2.02
C LEU A 51 -0.51 0.07 -0.63
N CYS A 52 0.47 0.91 -0.34
CA CYS A 52 1.20 0.95 0.91
C CYS A 52 1.21 2.38 1.42
N GLY A 53 0.99 2.57 2.72
CA GLY A 53 1.00 3.88 3.36
C GLY A 53 -0.35 4.25 3.96
N LEU A 54 -0.44 5.48 4.47
CA LEU A 54 -1.66 6.04 5.00
C LEU A 54 -2.52 6.60 3.87
N PRO A 55 -3.85 6.41 3.89
CA PRO A 55 -4.73 6.98 2.89
C PRO A 55 -4.70 8.51 2.96
N THR A 56 -4.75 9.14 1.79
CA THR A 56 -4.99 10.58 1.63
C THR A 56 -6.47 10.90 1.85
N ASP A 57 -6.81 12.18 2.06
CA ASP A 57 -8.22 12.54 2.34
C ASP A 57 -9.16 12.22 1.16
N TRP A 58 -8.66 12.33 -0.08
CA TRP A 58 -9.36 11.99 -1.33
C TRP A 58 -9.28 10.50 -1.70
N PHE A 59 -8.74 9.65 -0.82
CA PHE A 59 -8.51 8.22 -1.10
C PHE A 59 -9.81 7.46 -1.36
N HIS A 60 -10.91 7.86 -0.72
CA HIS A 60 -12.20 7.22 -0.89
C HIS A 60 -12.71 7.40 -2.32
N GLU A 61 -12.68 8.64 -2.82
CA GLU A 61 -13.07 9.00 -4.18
C GLU A 61 -12.20 8.27 -5.21
N TYR A 62 -10.88 8.18 -4.97
CA TYR A 62 -9.97 7.43 -5.82
C TYR A 62 -10.36 5.95 -5.94
N CYS A 63 -10.61 5.27 -4.81
CA CYS A 63 -11.05 3.88 -4.80
C CYS A 63 -12.40 3.69 -5.50
N GLN A 64 -13.32 4.64 -5.31
CA GLN A 64 -14.63 4.60 -5.94
C GLN A 64 -14.52 4.75 -7.46
N ILE A 65 -13.72 5.68 -7.96
CA ILE A 65 -13.51 5.87 -9.40
C ILE A 65 -12.86 4.63 -10.01
N MET A 66 -11.78 4.12 -9.40
CA MET A 66 -11.11 2.89 -9.85
C MET A 66 -12.07 1.72 -9.97
N ARG A 67 -12.90 1.50 -8.94
CA ARG A 67 -13.85 0.38 -8.92
C ARG A 67 -15.00 0.55 -9.90
N THR A 68 -15.60 1.74 -9.97
CA THR A 68 -16.85 1.93 -10.72
C THR A 68 -16.64 2.14 -12.21
N ARG A 69 -15.55 2.82 -12.60
CA ARG A 69 -15.28 3.15 -14.00
C ARG A 69 -14.32 2.19 -14.68
N TYR A 70 -13.35 1.68 -13.93
CA TYR A 70 -12.28 0.87 -14.47
C TYR A 70 -12.35 -0.59 -14.02
N GLU A 71 -13.29 -0.94 -13.13
CA GLU A 71 -13.39 -2.27 -12.52
C GLU A 71 -12.07 -2.73 -11.87
N ILE A 72 -11.27 -1.77 -11.40
CA ILE A 72 -9.99 -1.99 -10.72
C ILE A 72 -10.22 -2.01 -9.21
N GLU A 73 -9.78 -3.09 -8.56
CA GLU A 73 -9.76 -3.19 -7.10
C GLU A 73 -8.52 -2.48 -6.54
N VAL A 74 -8.71 -1.64 -5.54
CA VAL A 74 -7.60 -1.03 -4.78
C VAL A 74 -7.48 -1.75 -3.44
N ARG A 75 -6.30 -2.33 -3.17
CA ARG A 75 -6.04 -3.12 -1.96
C ARG A 75 -4.91 -2.50 -1.16
N VAL A 76 -5.22 -1.97 0.02
CA VAL A 76 -4.20 -1.49 0.97
C VAL A 76 -3.62 -2.69 1.71
N ILE A 77 -2.33 -2.97 1.50
CA ILE A 77 -1.66 -4.15 2.09
C ILE A 77 -0.78 -3.81 3.30
N ALA A 78 -0.46 -2.52 3.49
CA ALA A 78 0.26 -2.04 4.65
C ALA A 78 -0.03 -0.55 4.89
N GLY A 79 -0.18 -0.17 6.16
CA GLY A 79 -0.33 1.21 6.60
C GLY A 79 1.04 1.87 6.88
N CYS A 80 1.26 2.29 8.12
CA CYS A 80 2.49 2.97 8.54
C CYS A 80 3.72 2.07 8.67
N MET A 81 3.53 0.77 8.88
CA MET A 81 4.64 -0.20 9.02
C MET A 81 4.95 -0.84 7.67
N LEU A 82 6.00 -0.34 7.02
CA LEU A 82 6.49 -0.81 5.73
C LEU A 82 7.86 -1.48 5.88
N THR A 83 7.88 -2.81 5.84
CA THR A 83 9.12 -3.60 5.82
C THR A 83 9.64 -3.74 4.38
N ALA A 84 10.90 -4.18 4.24
CA ALA A 84 11.48 -4.44 2.92
C ALA A 84 10.72 -5.51 2.12
N PRO A 85 10.31 -6.66 2.71
CA PRO A 85 9.50 -7.64 1.99
C PRO A 85 8.16 -7.11 1.49
N ILE A 86 7.44 -6.31 2.28
CA ILE A 86 6.19 -5.66 1.85
C ILE A 86 6.44 -4.77 0.63
N ARG A 87 7.49 -3.95 0.65
CA ARG A 87 7.84 -3.06 -0.46
C ARG A 87 8.18 -3.85 -1.73
N ASN A 88 8.97 -4.91 -1.59
CA ASN A 88 9.37 -5.75 -2.72
C ASN A 88 8.17 -6.47 -3.33
N TYR A 89 7.27 -7.00 -2.49
CA TYR A 89 6.02 -7.59 -2.94
C TYR A 89 5.16 -6.56 -3.68
N ALA A 90 4.93 -5.38 -3.08
CA ALA A 90 4.07 -4.34 -3.68
C ALA A 90 4.61 -3.89 -5.05
N SER A 91 5.91 -3.61 -5.12
CA SER A 91 6.57 -3.16 -6.34
C SER A 91 6.46 -4.19 -7.46
N SER A 92 6.78 -5.45 -7.18
CA SER A 92 6.74 -6.52 -8.19
C SER A 92 5.31 -6.89 -8.62
N TYR A 93 4.33 -6.77 -7.71
CA TYR A 93 2.92 -6.97 -8.03
C TYR A 93 2.40 -5.85 -8.95
N ASN A 94 2.64 -4.59 -8.58
CA ASN A 94 2.16 -3.44 -9.35
C ASN A 94 2.86 -3.30 -10.70
N GLU A 95 4.12 -3.73 -10.85
CA GLU A 95 4.78 -3.73 -12.17
C GLU A 95 3.97 -4.50 -13.22
N VAL A 96 3.39 -5.64 -12.85
CA VAL A 96 2.54 -6.45 -13.75
C VAL A 96 1.20 -5.78 -13.96
N MET A 97 0.53 -5.39 -12.87
CA MET A 97 -0.83 -4.87 -12.92
C MET A 97 -0.91 -3.50 -13.58
N GLU A 98 -0.04 -2.56 -13.21
CA GLU A 98 0.01 -1.22 -13.82
C GLU A 98 0.30 -1.30 -15.30
N LYS A 99 1.22 -2.19 -15.74
CA LYS A 99 1.48 -2.39 -17.17
C LYS A 99 0.22 -2.81 -17.91
N ARG A 100 -0.57 -3.74 -17.34
CA ARG A 100 -1.84 -4.15 -17.95
C ARG A 100 -2.87 -3.02 -17.94
N ILE A 101 -3.01 -2.33 -16.82
CA ILE A 101 -3.97 -1.23 -16.64
C ILE A 101 -3.67 -0.10 -17.63
N ARG A 102 -2.41 0.32 -17.75
CA ARG A 102 -1.98 1.33 -18.74
C ARG A 102 -2.23 0.87 -20.18
N ALA A 103 -1.98 -0.40 -20.49
CA ALA A 103 -2.27 -0.94 -21.82
C ALA A 103 -3.77 -0.96 -22.16
N LEU A 104 -4.67 -0.98 -21.16
CA LEU A 104 -6.12 -0.95 -21.36
C LEU A 104 -6.70 0.47 -21.40
N TYR A 105 -6.21 1.36 -20.54
CA TYR A 105 -6.86 2.64 -20.26
C TYR A 105 -5.99 3.87 -20.59
N GLY A 106 -4.74 3.66 -21.01
CA GLY A 106 -3.77 4.71 -21.32
C GLY A 106 -2.73 4.89 -20.21
N ASP A 107 -1.56 5.42 -20.58
CA ASP A 107 -0.44 5.60 -19.65
C ASP A 107 -0.73 6.58 -18.51
N ASP A 108 -1.67 7.51 -18.73
CA ASP A 108 -2.05 8.60 -17.82
C ASP A 108 -3.29 8.29 -16.95
N VAL A 109 -3.73 7.03 -16.92
CA VAL A 109 -4.95 6.62 -16.22
C VAL A 109 -4.88 6.91 -14.72
N PHE A 110 -3.72 6.69 -14.08
CA PHE A 110 -3.57 6.89 -12.65
C PHE A 110 -3.62 8.37 -12.28
N GLU A 111 -2.96 9.22 -13.06
CA GLU A 111 -2.93 10.67 -12.91
C GLU A 111 -4.31 11.28 -13.13
N LYS A 112 -5.06 10.78 -14.12
CA LYS A 112 -6.46 11.20 -14.37
C LYS A 112 -7.35 10.88 -13.18
N VAL A 113 -7.27 9.66 -12.66
CA VAL A 113 -8.10 9.23 -11.53
C VAL A 113 -7.73 10.01 -10.26
N GLU A 114 -6.45 10.26 -10.02
CA GLU A 114 -6.00 11.08 -8.90
C GLU A 114 -6.51 12.52 -9.00
N ALA A 115 -6.38 13.15 -10.17
CA ALA A 115 -6.87 14.51 -10.38
C ALA A 115 -8.39 14.61 -10.16
N GLU A 116 -9.14 13.65 -10.69
CA GLU A 116 -10.59 13.60 -10.52
C GLU A 116 -11.00 13.36 -9.06
N ALA A 117 -10.33 12.44 -8.37
CA ALA A 117 -10.59 12.16 -6.95
C ALA A 117 -10.42 13.43 -6.09
N LYS A 118 -9.38 14.23 -6.36
CA LYS A 118 -9.16 15.50 -5.67
C LYS A 118 -10.28 16.50 -5.92
N VAL A 119 -10.73 16.64 -7.17
CA VAL A 119 -11.86 17.53 -7.50
C VAL A 119 -13.15 17.10 -6.79
N LEU A 120 -13.46 15.79 -6.79
CA LEU A 120 -14.64 15.28 -6.11
C LEU A 120 -14.56 15.49 -4.58
N PHE A 121 -13.40 15.25 -3.99
CA PHE A 121 -13.18 15.49 -2.58
C PHE A 121 -13.37 16.97 -2.20
N GLU A 122 -12.86 17.89 -3.02
CA GLU A 122 -13.07 19.33 -2.82
C GLU A 122 -14.54 19.72 -2.92
N GLN A 123 -15.27 19.16 -3.90
CA GLN A 123 -16.70 19.39 -4.06
C GLN A 123 -17.48 18.89 -2.84
N HIS A 124 -17.24 17.67 -2.37
CA HIS A 124 -17.88 17.13 -1.17
C HIS A 124 -17.44 17.85 0.11
N GLY A 125 -16.22 18.41 0.15
CA GLY A 125 -15.73 19.23 1.25
C GLY A 125 -16.54 20.52 1.46
N THR A 126 -17.20 21.03 0.41
CA THR A 126 -18.10 22.19 0.50
C THR A 126 -19.52 21.84 0.96
N GLU A 127 -19.89 20.55 0.97
CA GLU A 127 -21.21 20.05 1.39
C GLU A 127 -21.22 19.46 2.80
N LYS A 128 -20.11 19.59 3.56
CA LYS A 128 -20.08 19.08 4.94
C LYS A 128 -21.14 19.84 5.77
N PRO A 129 -22.19 19.17 6.29
CA PRO A 129 -23.18 19.85 7.10
C PRO A 129 -22.49 20.45 8.33
N ALA A 130 -22.74 21.73 8.55
CA ALA A 130 -22.36 22.40 9.79
C ALA A 130 -22.92 21.57 10.95
N ASN A 131 -22.02 21.03 11.76
CA ASN A 131 -22.38 20.40 13.03
C ASN A 131 -22.36 21.48 14.11
#